data_AF-A0A954IE15-F1
#
_entry.id   AF-A0A954IE15-F1
#
_cell.length_a   1.000
_cell.length_b   1.000
_cell.length_c   1.000
_cell.angle_alpha   90.00
_cell.angle_beta   90.00
_cell.angle_gamma   90.00
#
_symmetry.space_group_name_H-M   'P 1'
#
loop_
_entity.id
_entity.type
_entity.pdbx_description
1 polymer ?
#
loop_
_entity_poly.entity_id
_entity_poly.type
_entity_poly.pdbx_seq_one_letter_code
_entity_poly.pdbx_strand_id
1 'polypeptide(L)'
;MAVSDKFICLDPRDNVVVARVAVGAGETMQCGDVTIPVSEHIGPGHKMAVREIAAGDDIVKYGQPIGTAGQAIAPGQWVHVHNVVATRSQQDYQYCTDIRIPPAPSAARTFRGYRRP
;
A
#
# COMPACT_ATOMS: atom_id res chain seq x y z
N MET A 1 4.82 -6.78 8.59
CA MET A 1 4.97 -7.86 7.59
C MET A 1 6.20 -7.56 6.77
N ALA A 2 7.23 -8.42 6.82
CA ALA A 2 8.34 -8.30 5.89
C ALA A 2 7.85 -8.75 4.52
N VAL A 3 8.01 -7.90 3.51
CA VAL A 3 7.68 -8.20 2.13
C VAL A 3 8.98 -8.43 1.38
N SER A 4 9.00 -9.43 0.48
CA SER A 4 10.13 -9.73 -0.43
C SER A 4 10.79 -8.45 -0.96
N ASP A 5 12.12 -8.42 -1.12
CA ASP A 5 12.91 -7.25 -1.56
C ASP A 5 12.40 -6.61 -2.87
N LYS A 6 11.62 -7.35 -3.67
CA LYS A 6 11.01 -6.86 -4.92
C LYS A 6 9.74 -6.04 -4.72
N PHE A 7 9.12 -6.05 -3.55
CA PHE A 7 7.86 -5.37 -3.26
C PHE A 7 7.95 -4.54 -1.97
N ILE A 8 7.10 -3.51 -1.87
CA ILE A 8 6.96 -2.69 -0.66
C ILE A 8 5.51 -2.79 -0.17
N CYS A 9 5.35 -3.13 1.11
CA CYS A 9 4.14 -2.88 1.89
C CYS A 9 4.38 -1.63 2.74
N LEU A 10 3.48 -0.65 2.65
CA LEU A 10 3.65 0.65 3.28
C LEU A 10 3.01 0.71 4.66
N ASP A 11 1.89 0.02 4.83
CA ASP A 11 1.19 -0.14 6.10
C ASP A 11 0.72 -1.60 6.28
N PRO A 12 0.79 -2.18 7.48
CA PRO A 12 0.32 -3.54 7.74
C PRO A 12 -1.16 -3.79 7.40
N ARG A 13 -1.98 -2.74 7.30
CA ARG A 13 -3.39 -2.82 6.91
C ARG A 13 -3.61 -2.91 5.40
N ASP A 14 -2.56 -2.68 4.60
CA ASP A 14 -2.65 -2.68 3.15
C ASP A 14 -3.08 -4.07 2.62
N ASN A 15 -3.95 -4.08 1.62
CA ASN A 15 -4.30 -5.30 0.87
C ASN A 15 -3.59 -5.38 -0.49
N VAL A 16 -2.72 -4.41 -0.76
CA VAL A 16 -1.86 -4.37 -1.94
C VAL A 16 -0.42 -4.04 -1.57
N VAL A 17 0.51 -4.50 -2.39
CA VAL A 17 1.92 -4.11 -2.35
C VAL A 17 2.34 -3.44 -3.65
N VAL A 18 3.41 -2.67 -3.63
CA VAL A 18 3.97 -2.00 -4.81
C VAL A 18 5.24 -2.70 -5.25
N ALA A 19 5.34 -3.05 -6.54
CA ALA A 19 6.55 -3.63 -7.11
C ALA A 19 7.66 -2.57 -7.24
N ARG A 20 8.88 -2.87 -6.76
CA ARG A 20 10.07 -2.02 -6.89
C ARG A 20 10.80 -2.25 -8.21
N VAL A 21 10.68 -3.46 -8.74
CA VAL A 21 11.26 -3.93 -9.99
C VAL A 21 10.17 -4.63 -10.80
N ALA A 22 10.44 -4.91 -12.06
CA ALA A 22 9.57 -5.79 -12.83
C ALA A 22 9.56 -7.21 -12.23
N VAL A 23 8.39 -7.82 -12.13
CA VAL A 23 8.20 -9.18 -11.59
C VAL A 23 7.40 -9.99 -12.61
N GLY A 24 7.91 -11.16 -12.97
CA GLY A 24 7.28 -12.08 -13.92
C GLY A 24 6.22 -12.96 -13.27
N ALA A 25 5.34 -13.52 -14.11
CA ALA A 25 4.39 -14.54 -13.69
C ALA A 25 5.12 -15.78 -13.15
N GLY A 26 4.57 -16.41 -12.12
CA GLY A 26 5.15 -17.59 -11.46
C GLY A 26 6.25 -17.29 -10.45
N GLU A 27 6.77 -16.05 -10.41
CA GLU A 27 7.62 -15.63 -9.29
C GLU A 27 6.82 -15.58 -7.99
N THR A 28 7.49 -15.64 -6.85
CA THR A 28 6.84 -15.66 -5.54
C THR A 28 7.19 -14.44 -4.70
N MET A 29 6.18 -13.89 -4.02
CA MET A 29 6.33 -12.84 -3.02
C MET A 29 6.08 -13.42 -1.63
N GLN A 30 7.01 -13.21 -0.70
CA GLN A 30 6.79 -13.51 0.71
C GLN A 30 6.19 -12.32 1.43
N CYS A 31 5.13 -12.58 2.20
CA CYS A 31 4.39 -11.61 3.00
C CYS A 31 4.20 -12.15 4.41
N GLY A 32 5.14 -11.87 5.32
CA GLY A 32 5.22 -12.61 6.58
C GLY A 32 5.45 -14.10 6.30
N ASP A 33 4.61 -14.97 6.87
CA ASP A 33 4.71 -16.43 6.69
C ASP A 33 3.98 -16.95 5.43
N VAL A 34 3.34 -16.06 4.67
CA VAL A 34 2.57 -16.42 3.48
C VAL A 34 3.42 -16.22 2.23
N THR A 35 3.46 -17.22 1.36
CA THR A 35 4.07 -17.12 0.02
C THR A 35 2.96 -17.02 -1.02
N ILE A 36 3.00 -15.95 -1.83
CA ILE A 36 1.98 -15.63 -2.82
C ILE A 36 2.62 -15.69 -4.21
N PRO A 37 2.12 -16.54 -5.13
CA PRO A 37 2.58 -16.57 -6.50
C PRO A 37 2.06 -15.35 -7.27
N VAL A 38 2.92 -14.75 -8.08
CA VAL A 38 2.58 -13.66 -8.97
C VAL A 38 1.85 -14.24 -10.18
N SER A 39 0.62 -13.80 -10.43
CA SER A 39 -0.25 -14.40 -11.46
C SER A 39 0.10 -13.96 -12.88
N GLU A 40 0.69 -12.78 -13.03
CA GLU A 40 0.95 -12.14 -14.33
C GLU A 40 2.15 -11.19 -14.23
N HIS A 41 2.60 -10.64 -15.35
CA HIS A 41 3.69 -9.65 -15.31
C HIS A 41 3.26 -8.37 -14.59
N ILE A 42 4.04 -7.94 -13.60
CA ILE A 42 3.81 -6.71 -12.84
C ILE A 42 5.01 -5.78 -13.01
N GLY A 43 4.76 -4.63 -13.65
CA GLY A 43 5.78 -3.60 -13.87
C GLY A 43 6.19 -2.85 -12.59
N PRO A 44 7.36 -2.19 -12.59
CA PRO A 44 7.79 -1.37 -11.46
C PRO A 44 6.78 -0.24 -11.18
N GLY A 45 6.50 0.03 -9.91
CA GLY A 45 5.52 1.00 -9.45
C GLY A 45 4.06 0.51 -9.48
N HIS A 46 3.80 -0.64 -10.09
CA HIS A 46 2.45 -1.21 -10.16
C HIS A 46 2.11 -1.98 -8.88
N LYS A 47 0.81 -2.18 -8.64
CA LYS A 47 0.30 -2.79 -7.42
C LYS A 47 -0.04 -4.26 -7.64
N MET A 48 0.14 -5.08 -6.62
CA MET A 48 -0.28 -6.48 -6.60
C MET A 48 -1.14 -6.73 -5.37
N ALA A 49 -2.21 -7.52 -5.48
CA ALA A 49 -3.00 -7.93 -4.34
C ALA A 49 -2.24 -8.93 -3.46
N VAL A 50 -2.28 -8.76 -2.13
CA VAL A 50 -1.66 -9.71 -1.17
C VAL A 50 -2.67 -10.62 -0.48
N ARG A 51 -3.95 -10.42 -0.74
CA ARG A 51 -5.04 -11.25 -0.28
C ARG A 51 -6.18 -11.13 -1.28
N GLU A 52 -7.20 -11.97 -1.12
CA GLU A 52 -8.43 -11.85 -1.89
C GLU A 52 -9.10 -10.50 -1.59
N ILE A 53 -9.60 -9.86 -2.65
CA ILE A 53 -10.36 -8.61 -2.60
C ILE A 53 -11.62 -8.85 -3.44
N ALA A 54 -12.80 -8.87 -2.81
CA ALA A 54 -14.04 -9.10 -3.53
C ALA A 54 -14.42 -7.88 -4.38
N ALA A 55 -15.28 -8.07 -5.39
CA ALA A 55 -15.86 -6.95 -6.11
C ALA A 55 -16.63 -6.04 -5.14
N GLY A 56 -16.39 -4.74 -5.20
CA GLY A 56 -16.97 -3.76 -4.27
C GLY A 56 -16.16 -3.52 -3.00
N ASP A 57 -15.12 -4.31 -2.71
CA ASP A 57 -14.23 -4.06 -1.57
C ASP A 57 -13.27 -2.91 -1.84
N ASP A 58 -12.81 -2.27 -0.76
CA ASP A 58 -11.80 -1.23 -0.84
C ASP A 58 -10.42 -1.79 -1.20
N ILE A 59 -9.72 -1.09 -2.09
CA ILE A 59 -8.28 -1.21 -2.29
C ILE A 59 -7.59 -0.32 -1.26
N VAL A 60 -6.80 -0.91 -0.37
CA VAL A 60 -6.19 -0.23 0.79
C VAL A 60 -4.68 -0.12 0.59
N LYS A 61 -4.17 1.12 0.58
CA LYS A 61 -2.74 1.46 0.50
C LYS A 61 -2.43 2.61 1.47
N TYR A 62 -1.27 2.59 2.12
CA TYR A 62 -0.92 3.52 3.21
C TYR A 62 -1.89 3.45 4.40
N GLY A 63 -2.55 2.30 4.57
CA GLY A 63 -3.59 2.10 5.57
C GLY A 63 -4.88 2.87 5.29
N GLN A 64 -5.10 3.32 4.05
CA GLN A 64 -6.26 4.11 3.63
C GLN A 64 -6.89 3.53 2.37
N PRO A 65 -8.23 3.59 2.21
CA PRO A 65 -8.88 3.22 0.97
C PRO A 65 -8.50 4.20 -0.15
N ILE A 66 -8.05 3.68 -1.29
CA ILE A 66 -7.59 4.45 -2.46
C ILE A 66 -8.45 4.24 -3.72
N GLY A 67 -9.48 3.41 -3.61
CA GLY A 67 -10.36 3.01 -4.70
C GLY A 67 -11.12 1.74 -4.32
N THR A 68 -11.99 1.28 -5.21
CA THR A 68 -12.81 0.09 -4.98
C THR A 68 -12.53 -0.93 -6.07
N ALA A 69 -12.52 -2.22 -5.72
CA ALA A 69 -12.38 -3.30 -6.70
C ALA A 69 -13.60 -3.35 -7.62
N GLY A 70 -13.40 -3.14 -8.92
CA GLY A 70 -14.47 -3.24 -9.92
C GLY A 70 -14.90 -4.67 -10.23
N GLN A 71 -14.04 -5.63 -9.89
CA GLN A 71 -14.25 -7.07 -10.00
C GLN A 71 -13.47 -7.76 -8.87
N ALA A 72 -13.70 -9.05 -8.64
CA ALA A 72 -12.90 -9.81 -7.68
C ALA A 72 -11.43 -9.86 -8.13
N ILE A 73 -10.51 -9.70 -7.18
CA ILE A 73 -9.06 -9.72 -7.39
C ILE A 73 -8.46 -10.78 -6.46
N ALA A 74 -7.87 -11.81 -7.04
CA ALA A 74 -7.19 -12.87 -6.32
C ALA A 74 -5.79 -12.42 -5.84
N PRO A 75 -5.23 -13.03 -4.78
CA PRO A 75 -3.86 -12.79 -4.38
C PRO A 75 -2.88 -12.99 -5.55
N GLY A 76 -1.91 -12.09 -5.69
CA GLY A 76 -0.90 -12.18 -6.75
C GLY A 76 -1.29 -11.54 -8.08
N GLN A 77 -2.52 -11.06 -8.24
CA GLN A 77 -2.97 -10.38 -9.45
C GLN A 77 -2.57 -8.90 -9.49
N TRP A 78 -2.45 -8.36 -10.70
CA TRP A 78 -2.10 -6.97 -10.94
C TRP A 78 -3.28 -6.04 -10.64
N VAL A 79 -3.08 -5.07 -9.75
CA VAL A 79 -4.11 -4.09 -9.33
C VAL A 79 -3.89 -2.74 -10.02
N HIS A 80 -4.78 -2.39 -10.95
CA HIS A 80 -4.68 -1.19 -11.76
C HIS A 80 -6.05 -0.69 -12.26
N VAL A 81 -6.07 0.35 -13.09
CA VAL A 81 -7.31 0.99 -13.58
C VAL A 81 -8.28 0.05 -14.31
N HIS A 82 -7.83 -1.12 -14.75
CA HIS A 82 -8.71 -2.11 -15.41
C HIS A 82 -9.60 -2.87 -14.41
N ASN A 83 -9.17 -2.99 -13.14
CA ASN A 83 -9.90 -3.69 -12.08
C ASN A 83 -10.15 -2.84 -10.83
N VAL A 84 -9.79 -1.56 -10.86
CA VAL A 84 -10.06 -0.57 -9.81
C VAL A 84 -10.95 0.53 -10.35
N VAL A 85 -12.04 0.80 -9.64
CA VAL A 85 -12.97 1.88 -9.91
C VAL A 85 -12.68 3.03 -8.96
N ALA A 86 -12.64 4.25 -9.51
CA ALA A 86 -12.55 5.47 -8.72
C ALA A 86 -13.91 5.79 -8.12
N THR A 87 -14.11 5.39 -6.87
CA THR A 87 -15.35 5.69 -6.15
C THR A 87 -15.26 7.08 -5.54
N ARG A 88 -16.13 8.01 -5.96
CA ARG A 88 -16.39 9.25 -5.23
C ARG A 88 -17.37 8.94 -4.09
N SER A 89 -16.92 8.25 -3.05
CA SER A 89 -17.76 8.09 -1.86
C SER A 89 -17.79 9.42 -1.10
N GLN A 90 -18.99 9.85 -0.70
CA GLN A 90 -19.14 10.76 0.43
C GLN A 90 -18.71 9.97 1.66
N GLN A 91 -17.41 9.97 1.95
CA GLN A 91 -16.89 9.31 3.14
C GLN A 91 -17.36 10.09 4.38
N ASP A 92 -17.73 9.36 5.43
CA ASP A 92 -17.93 9.94 6.75
C ASP A 92 -16.55 10.27 7.34
N TYR A 93 -16.07 11.47 7.04
CA TYR A 93 -14.73 11.90 7.44
C TYR A 93 -14.63 11.96 8.97
N GLN A 94 -13.83 11.05 9.52
CA GLN A 94 -13.53 11.04 10.94
C GLN A 94 -12.38 12.00 11.25
N TYR A 95 -12.75 13.21 11.65
CA TYR A 95 -11.78 14.25 11.99
C TYR A 95 -11.04 13.91 13.29
N CYS A 96 -9.72 14.06 13.28
CA CYS A 96 -8.87 14.00 14.47
C CYS A 96 -8.93 12.66 15.24
N THR A 97 -9.19 11.53 14.59
CA THR A 97 -9.30 10.22 15.26
C THR A 97 -8.01 9.39 15.30
N ASP A 98 -7.10 9.51 14.32
CA ASP A 98 -5.78 8.84 14.31
C ASP A 98 -4.68 9.77 14.86
N ILE A 99 -4.85 10.25 16.09
CA ILE A 99 -3.84 11.09 16.76
C ILE A 99 -2.67 10.21 17.20
N ARG A 100 -1.49 10.47 16.62
CA ARG A 100 -0.24 9.84 17.02
C ARG A 100 0.64 10.86 17.72
N ILE A 101 0.90 10.66 19.00
CA ILE A 101 1.82 11.52 19.75
C ILE A 101 3.25 11.13 19.35
N PRO A 102 4.01 12.01 18.68
CA PRO A 102 5.39 11.71 18.34
C PRO A 102 6.22 11.59 19.62
N PRO A 103 7.28 10.77 19.63
CA PRO A 103 8.19 10.73 20.75
C PRO A 103 8.81 12.11 20.98
N ALA A 104 9.09 12.42 22.24
CA ALA A 104 9.83 13.62 22.57
C ALA A 104 11.17 13.65 21.81
N PRO A 105 11.64 14.82 21.34
CA PRO A 105 12.94 14.92 20.69
C PRO A 105 14.03 14.38 21.62
N SER A 106 14.90 13.51 21.09
CA SER A 106 15.99 12.91 21.87
C SER A 106 17.09 13.91 22.22
N ALA A 107 17.21 15.00 21.47
CA ALA A 107 18.15 16.09 21.74
C ALA A 107 17.70 17.39 21.05
N ALA A 108 18.13 18.54 21.59
CA ALA A 108 18.02 19.82 20.91
C ALA A 108 18.92 19.83 19.66
N ARG A 109 18.37 20.25 18.51
CA ARG A 109 19.11 20.39 17.24
C ARG A 109 19.23 21.86 16.89
N THR A 110 20.41 22.30 16.47
CA THR A 110 20.67 23.67 16.01
C THR A 110 21.23 23.66 14.59
N PHE A 111 21.16 24.79 13.90
CA PHE A 111 21.80 24.99 12.59
C PHE A 111 22.35 26.42 12.50
N ARG A 112 23.37 26.65 11.66
CA ARG A 112 23.99 27.98 11.49
C ARG A 112 23.13 28.88 10.59
N GLY A 113 22.06 29.43 11.15
CA GLY A 113 21.17 30.37 10.46
C GLY A 113 21.56 31.83 10.64
N TYR A 114 21.15 32.68 9.70
CA TYR A 114 21.18 34.14 9.85
C TYR A 114 19.97 34.60 10.67
N ARG A 115 20.20 35.24 11.81
CA ARG A 115 19.13 35.81 12.64
C ARG A 115 18.61 37.09 11.99
N ARG A 116 17.30 37.17 11.71
CA ARG A 116 16.65 38.40 11.24
C ARG A 116 16.26 39.27 12.46
N PRO A 117 16.59 40.57 12.45
CA PRO A 117 16.15 41.51 13.48
C PRO A 117 14.65 41.78 13.42
#